data_AF-A0A2H5ZFX9-F1
#
_entry.id   AF-A0A2H5ZFX9-F1
#
_cell.length_a   1.000
_cell.length_b   1.000
_cell.length_c   1.000
_cell.angle_alpha   90.00
_cell.angle_beta   90.00
_cell.angle_gamma   90.00
#
_symmetry.space_group_name_H-M   'P 1'
#
loop_
_entity.id
_entity.type
_entity.pdbx_description
1 polymer ?
#
loop_
_entity_poly.entity_id
_entity_poly.type
_entity_poly.pdbx_seq_one_letter_code
_entity_poly.pdbx_strand_id
1 'polypeptide(L)'
;MEAVLPFVIGVLYAAGTFLMLRRALARILIGLALLTTGTNLLVFTAGGVIRGRPPLIEGDSERLTGPYADPLPQAFILTAIVIGFGVLAFAIALAYRTLRDAGTEDTDELTNSEALPEERA
;
A
#
# COMPACT_ATOMS: atom_id res chain seq x y z
N MET A 1 0.96 -16.10 -17.82
CA MET A 1 1.33 -15.08 -16.82
C MET A 1 0.51 -13.80 -16.99
N GLU A 2 0.20 -13.40 -18.23
CA GLU A 2 -0.48 -12.13 -18.54
C GLU A 2 -1.84 -11.93 -17.86
N ALA A 3 -2.62 -13.00 -17.61
CA ALA A 3 -3.92 -12.89 -16.93
C ALA A 3 -3.85 -13.05 -15.39
N VAL A 4 -2.79 -13.67 -14.86
CA VAL A 4 -2.69 -13.97 -13.42
C VAL A 4 -2.40 -12.70 -12.63
N LEU A 5 -1.47 -11.87 -13.09
CA LEU A 5 -1.10 -10.64 -12.40
C LEU A 5 -2.26 -9.64 -12.31
N PRO A 6 -3.02 -9.33 -13.38
CA PRO A 6 -4.21 -8.49 -13.29
C PRO A 6 -5.25 -9.03 -12.32
N PHE A 7 -5.47 -10.34 -12.28
CA PHE A 7 -6.42 -10.95 -11.35
C PHE A 7 -5.96 -10.81 -9.89
N VAL A 8 -4.67 -11.05 -9.61
CA VAL A 8 -4.09 -10.86 -8.27
C VAL A 8 -4.18 -9.40 -7.84
N ILE A 9 -3.85 -8.46 -8.73
CA ILE A 9 -3.98 -7.02 -8.46
C ILE A 9 -5.44 -6.68 -8.15
N GLY A 10 -6.38 -7.16 -8.96
CA GLY A 10 -7.81 -6.95 -8.73
C GLY A 10 -8.28 -7.47 -7.38
N VAL A 11 -7.83 -8.66 -6.96
CA VAL A 11 -8.12 -9.24 -5.64
C VAL A 11 -7.51 -8.40 -4.51
N LEU A 12 -6.27 -7.91 -4.66
CA LEU A 12 -5.63 -7.04 -3.68
C LEU A 12 -6.37 -5.71 -3.51
N TYR A 13 -6.80 -5.09 -4.62
CA TYR A 13 -7.62 -3.88 -4.58
C TYR A 13 -8.99 -4.15 -3.95
N ALA A 14 -9.66 -5.23 -4.33
CA ALA A 14 -10.95 -5.60 -3.76
C ALA A 14 -10.85 -5.84 -2.24
N ALA A 15 -9.86 -6.62 -1.80
CA ALA A 15 -9.63 -6.89 -0.38
C ALA A 15 -9.20 -5.61 0.38
N GLY A 16 -8.31 -4.81 -0.20
CA GLY A 16 -7.83 -3.56 0.40
C GLY A 16 -8.96 -2.56 0.60
N THR A 17 -9.76 -2.29 -0.43
CA THR A 17 -10.93 -1.42 -0.37
C THR A 17 -11.98 -1.98 0.59
N PHE A 18 -12.24 -3.28 0.57
CA PHE A 18 -13.19 -3.90 1.51
C PHE A 18 -12.76 -3.71 2.97
N LEU A 19 -11.47 -3.86 3.27
CA LEU A 19 -10.94 -3.66 4.62
C LEU A 19 -10.94 -2.19 5.04
N MET A 20 -10.71 -1.25 4.11
CA MET A 20 -10.86 0.19 4.39
C MET A 20 -12.28 0.58 4.80
N LEU A 21 -13.29 -0.15 4.34
CA LEU A 21 -14.69 0.09 4.71
C LEU A 21 -15.10 -0.58 6.03
N ARG A 22 -14.16 -1.22 6.74
CA ARG A 22 -14.44 -1.81 8.06
C ARG A 22 -14.19 -0.81 9.17
N ARG A 23 -14.96 -0.97 10.25
CA ARG A 23 -14.95 -0.07 11.42
C ARG A 23 -13.70 -0.13 12.32
N ALA A 24 -13.00 -1.26 12.31
CA ALA A 24 -11.83 -1.41 13.17
C ALA A 24 -10.60 -0.75 12.52
N LEU A 25 -9.95 0.18 13.24
CA LEU A 25 -8.75 0.87 12.77
C LEU A 25 -7.67 -0.11 12.28
N ALA A 26 -7.45 -1.22 13.00
CA ALA A 26 -6.52 -2.27 12.57
C ALA A 26 -6.84 -2.84 11.18
N ARG A 27 -8.13 -3.02 10.84
CA ARG A 27 -8.55 -3.49 9.52
C ARG A 27 -8.28 -2.46 8.44
N ILE A 28 -8.51 -1.18 8.73
CA ILE A 28 -8.21 -0.07 7.81
C ILE A 28 -6.70 -0.05 7.49
N LEU A 29 -5.84 -0.21 8.49
CA LEU A 29 -4.38 -0.26 8.32
C LEU A 29 -3.93 -1.44 7.43
N ILE A 30 -4.52 -2.62 7.63
CA ILE A 30 -4.27 -3.78 6.76
C ILE A 30 -4.77 -3.50 5.34
N GLY A 31 -5.94 -2.88 5.20
CA GLY A 31 -6.49 -2.46 3.91
C GLY A 31 -5.55 -1.52 3.15
N LEU A 32 -4.99 -0.52 3.85
CA LEU A 32 -4.00 0.39 3.29
C LEU A 32 -2.75 -0.35 2.81
N ALA A 33 -2.23 -1.29 3.61
CA ALA A 33 -1.06 -2.10 3.24
C ALA A 33 -1.31 -2.97 1.99
N LEU A 34 -2.51 -3.54 1.87
CA LEU A 34 -2.92 -4.31 0.68
C LEU A 34 -3.01 -3.42 -0.57
N LEU A 35 -3.57 -2.21 -0.44
CA LEU A 35 -3.64 -1.25 -1.55
C LEU A 35 -2.26 -0.78 -1.99
N THR A 36 -1.35 -0.52 -1.06
CA THR A 36 0.06 -0.20 -1.39
C THR A 36 0.71 -1.35 -2.16
N THR A 37 0.53 -2.59 -1.70
CA THR A 37 1.09 -3.77 -2.38
C THR A 37 0.48 -3.98 -3.76
N GLY A 38 -0.85 -3.81 -3.90
CA GLY A 38 -1.55 -3.87 -5.19
C GLY A 38 -1.09 -2.78 -6.17
N THR A 39 -0.86 -1.56 -5.67
CA THR A 39 -0.34 -0.45 -6.48
C THR A 39 1.09 -0.72 -6.94
N ASN A 40 1.95 -1.27 -6.07
CA ASN A 40 3.32 -1.64 -6.44
C ASN A 40 3.33 -2.70 -7.54
N LEU A 41 2.45 -3.71 -7.46
CA LEU A 41 2.29 -4.70 -8.52
C LEU A 41 1.71 -4.10 -9.81
N LEU A 42 0.79 -3.15 -9.71
CA LEU A 42 0.23 -2.45 -10.87
C LEU A 42 1.33 -1.69 -11.63
N VAL A 43 2.16 -0.92 -10.92
CA VAL A 43 3.33 -0.23 -11.50
C VAL A 43 4.31 -1.22 -12.10
N PHE A 44 4.56 -2.35 -11.43
CA PHE A 44 5.41 -3.42 -11.95
C PHE A 44 4.88 -3.98 -13.29
N THR A 45 3.57 -4.23 -13.39
CA THR A 45 2.97 -4.73 -14.63
C THR A 45 2.95 -3.70 -15.75
N ALA A 46 2.82 -2.40 -15.43
CA ALA A 46 2.84 -1.33 -16.41
C ALA A 46 4.20 -1.19 -17.12
N GLY A 47 5.29 -1.58 -16.45
CA GLY A 47 6.66 -1.58 -16.98
C GLY A 47 6.98 -2.68 -18.00
N GLY A 48 6.05 -3.59 -18.26
CA GLY A 48 6.29 -4.76 -19.11
C GLY A 48 7.05 -5.86 -18.37
N VAL A 49 6.38 -7.00 -18.14
CA VAL A 49 6.97 -8.17 -17.48
C VAL A 49 7.77 -8.99 -18.50
N ILE A 50 8.90 -8.43 -18.94
CA ILE A 50 9.83 -9.12 -19.84
C ILE A 50 10.80 -9.93 -18.97
N ARG A 51 11.07 -11.18 -19.36
CA ARG A 51 12.17 -11.96 -18.80
C ARG A 51 13.50 -11.40 -19.32
N GLY A 52 13.95 -10.30 -18.71
CA GLY A 52 15.24 -9.66 -18.97
C GLY A 52 16.25 -9.92 -17.84
N ARG A 53 17.51 -9.57 -18.09
CA ARG A 53 18.54 -9.50 -17.03
C ARG A 53 18.24 -8.30 -16.10
N PRO A 54 18.68 -8.33 -14.83
CA PRO A 54 18.56 -7.18 -13.93
C PRO A 54 19.23 -5.95 -14.54
N PRO A 55 18.68 -4.73 -14.40
CA PRO A 55 19.22 -3.50 -15.00
C PRO A 55 20.49 -3.03 -14.26
N LEU A 56 21.53 -3.85 -14.35
CA LEU A 56 22.84 -3.64 -13.75
C LEU A 56 23.87 -3.72 -14.87
N ILE A 57 24.73 -2.72 -14.93
CA ILE A 57 25.85 -2.68 -15.86
C ILE A 57 26.96 -3.55 -15.27
N GLU A 58 27.38 -4.59 -15.98
CA GLU A 58 28.50 -5.45 -15.58
C GLU A 58 29.83 -4.70 -15.77
N GLY A 59 30.79 -4.89 -14.87
CA GLY A 59 31.93 -3.97 -14.65
C GLY A 59 32.65 -3.42 -15.88
N ASP A 60 33.07 -4.28 -16.81
CA ASP A 60 33.82 -3.86 -18.04
C ASP A 60 32.91 -3.38 -19.18
N SER A 61 31.60 -3.35 -18.98
CA SER A 61 30.63 -2.96 -20.00
C SER A 61 30.24 -1.50 -19.83
N GLU A 62 30.38 -0.67 -20.87
CA GLU A 62 29.85 0.70 -20.83
C GLU A 62 28.35 0.79 -21.14
N ARG A 63 27.77 -0.29 -21.71
CA ARG A 63 26.39 -0.31 -22.18
C ARG A 63 25.73 -1.66 -21.88
N LEU A 64 24.43 -1.60 -21.59
CA LEU A 64 23.56 -2.77 -21.49
C LEU A 64 23.42 -3.42 -22.88
N THR A 65 24.00 -4.60 -23.06
CA THR A 65 23.92 -5.39 -24.30
C THR A 65 22.96 -6.58 -24.12
N GLY A 66 21.71 -6.43 -24.58
CA GLY A 66 20.69 -7.49 -24.52
C GLY A 66 19.35 -7.02 -23.94
N PRO A 67 18.39 -7.94 -23.71
CA PRO A 67 17.12 -7.61 -23.07
C PRO A 67 17.30 -7.46 -21.55
N TYR A 68 17.12 -6.23 -21.05
CA TYR A 68 17.12 -5.90 -19.62
C TYR A 68 15.73 -5.50 -19.17
N ALA A 69 15.43 -5.72 -17.88
CA ALA A 69 14.21 -5.19 -17.30
C ALA A 69 14.26 -3.65 -17.23
N ASP A 70 13.11 -2.99 -17.41
CA ASP A 70 13.02 -1.53 -17.30
C ASP A 70 13.37 -1.08 -15.85
N PRO A 71 14.38 -0.21 -15.66
CA PRO A 71 14.74 0.30 -14.34
C PRO A 71 13.73 1.33 -13.78
N LEU A 72 12.93 1.98 -14.62
CA LEU A 72 12.03 3.06 -14.19
C LEU A 72 10.93 2.56 -13.23
N PRO A 73 10.15 1.50 -13.55
CA PRO A 73 9.18 0.93 -12.61
C PRO A 73 9.83 0.47 -11.31
N GLN A 74 11.05 -0.07 -11.36
CA GLN A 74 11.76 -0.58 -10.18
C GLN A 74 12.13 0.54 -9.22
N ALA A 75 12.64 1.66 -9.74
CA ALA A 75 12.95 2.84 -8.94
C ALA A 75 11.69 3.46 -8.31
N PHE A 76 10.58 3.51 -9.05
CA PHE A 76 9.30 3.98 -8.53
C PHE A 76 8.75 3.08 -7.43
N ILE A 77 8.81 1.76 -7.60
CA ILE A 77 8.35 0.80 -6.57
C ILE A 77 9.20 0.93 -5.30
N LEU A 78 10.53 1.03 -5.42
CA LEU A 78 11.40 1.20 -4.24
C LEU A 78 11.04 2.48 -3.47
N THR A 79 10.79 3.58 -4.18
CA THR A 79 10.35 4.85 -3.57
C THR A 79 8.98 4.70 -2.91
N ALA A 80 8.03 4.06 -3.59
CA ALA A 80 6.70 3.82 -3.06
C ALA A 80 6.70 2.93 -1.81
N ILE A 81 7.58 1.92 -1.74
CA ILE A 81 7.74 1.06 -0.55
C ILE A 81 8.19 1.89 0.66
N VAL A 82 9.17 2.78 0.51
CA VAL A 82 9.67 3.61 1.63
C VAL A 82 8.59 4.59 2.11
N ILE A 83 7.88 5.24 1.19
CA ILE A 83 6.76 6.13 1.53
C ILE A 83 5.64 5.36 2.24
N GLY A 84 5.24 4.22 1.66
CA GLY A 84 4.20 3.36 2.23
C GLY A 84 4.56 2.85 3.63
N PHE A 85 5.82 2.46 3.84
CA PHE A 85 6.31 2.10 5.16
C PHE A 85 6.21 3.25 6.17
N GLY A 86 6.65 4.45 5.79
CA GLY A 86 6.57 5.63 6.65
C GLY A 86 5.14 6.00 7.05
N VAL A 87 4.22 6.02 6.07
CA VAL A 87 2.80 6.29 6.30
C VAL A 87 2.17 5.20 7.18
N LEU A 88 2.47 3.92 6.92
CA LEU A 88 1.91 2.81 7.70
C LEU A 88 2.44 2.81 9.14
N ALA A 89 3.74 3.05 9.34
CA ALA A 89 4.34 3.14 10.67
C ALA A 89 3.73 4.31 11.47
N PHE A 90 3.57 5.47 10.84
CA PHE A 90 2.89 6.61 11.46
C PHE A 90 1.43 6.29 11.79
N ALA A 91 0.69 5.69 10.86
CA ALA A 91 -0.71 5.35 11.06
C ALA A 91 -0.91 4.30 12.17
N ILE A 92 0.00 3.32 12.30
CA ILE A 92 0.01 2.38 13.42
C ILE A 92 0.28 3.10 14.74
N ALA A 93 1.26 3.99 14.80
CA ALA A 93 1.56 4.76 16.01
C ALA A 93 0.37 5.64 16.42
N LEU A 94 -0.30 6.26 15.45
CA LEU A 94 -1.52 7.04 15.66
C LEU A 94 -2.66 6.16 16.16
N ALA A 95 -2.93 5.03 15.51
CA ALA A 95 -3.98 4.09 15.93
C ALA A 95 -3.75 3.56 17.35
N TYR A 96 -2.49 3.25 17.69
CA TYR A 96 -2.12 2.86 19.06
C TYR A 96 -2.40 3.97 20.08
N ARG A 97 -2.06 5.22 19.73
CA ARG A 97 -2.34 6.37 20.60
C ARG A 97 -3.84 6.60 20.75
N THR A 98 -4.61 6.52 19.67
CA THR A 98 -6.07 6.63 19.68
C THR A 98 -6.70 5.55 20.55
N LEU A 99 -6.29 4.29 20.41
CA LEU A 99 -6.80 3.20 21.24
C LEU A 99 -6.49 3.44 22.73
N ARG A 100 -5.31 3.97 23.06
CA ARG A 100 -4.94 4.28 24.44
C ARG A 100 -5.76 5.43 25.03
N ASP A 101 -6.09 6.43 24.23
CA ASP A 101 -6.76 7.65 24.69
C ASP A 101 -8.29 7.51 24.68
N ALA A 102 -8.86 6.88 23.64
CA ALA A 102 -10.29 6.67 23.48
C ALA A 102 -10.79 5.33 24.07
N GLY A 103 -9.89 4.37 24.30
CA GLY A 103 -10.24 3.03 24.81
C GLY A 103 -10.92 2.12 23.78
N THR A 104 -11.13 2.60 22.55
CA THR A 104 -11.78 1.87 21.45
C THR A 104 -11.03 2.08 20.13
N GLU A 105 -11.14 1.10 19.24
CA GLU A 105 -10.65 1.17 17.86
C GLU A 105 -11.80 1.18 16.83
N ASP A 106 -13.06 1.25 17.28
CA ASP A 106 -14.21 1.37 16.40
C ASP A 106 -14.37 2.82 15.94
N THR A 107 -14.27 3.05 14.63
CA THR A 107 -14.38 4.37 14.03
C THR A 107 -15.74 5.04 14.27
N ASP A 108 -16.84 4.29 14.38
CA ASP A 108 -18.17 4.88 14.62
C ASP A 108 -18.25 5.42 16.07
N GLU A 109 -17.56 4.78 17.02
CA GLU A 109 -17.49 5.26 18.41
C GLU A 109 -16.60 6.50 18.54
N LEU A 110 -15.54 6.59 17.73
CA LEU A 110 -14.63 7.74 17.70
C LEU A 110 -15.30 9.02 17.18
N THR A 111 -16.34 8.93 16.35
CA THR A 111 -17.10 10.10 15.87
C THR A 111 -17.93 10.77 16.98
N ASN A 112 -18.28 10.06 18.05
CA ASN A 112 -19.12 10.61 19.12
C ASN A 112 -18.42 11.69 19.97
N SER A 113 -17.10 11.91 19.83
CA SER A 113 -16.43 13.05 20.45
C SER A 113 -16.79 14.40 19.80
N GLU A 114 -17.41 14.40 18.62
CA GLU A 114 -17.90 15.59 17.92
C GLU A 114 -19.40 15.87 18.17
N ALA A 115 -20.09 15.05 18.97
CA ALA A 115 -21.49 15.30 19.32
C ALA A 115 -21.63 16.63 20.07
N LEU A 116 -22.26 17.61 19.42
CA LEU A 116 -22.48 18.95 19.95
C LEU A 116 -23.36 18.89 21.22
N PRO A 117 -23.20 19.82 22.18
CA PRO A 117 -23.82 19.75 23.51
C PRO A 117 -25.36 19.68 23.56
N GLU A 118 -26.06 19.88 22.44
CA GLU A 118 -27.53 20.02 22.42
C GLU A 118 -28.30 18.72 22.62
N GLU A 119 -27.66 17.55 22.55
CA GLU A 119 -28.35 16.25 22.71
C GLU A 119 -28.34 15.69 24.14
N ARG A 120 -27.85 16.46 25.13
CA ARG A 120 -27.81 16.07 26.55
C ARG A 120 -28.96 16.60 27.41
N ALA A 121 -30.04 17.09 26.80
CA ALA A 121 -31.24 17.57 27.50
C ALA A 121 -32.18 16.41 27.91
#